data_AF-A0A6G3S4P8-F1
#
_entry.id   AF-A0A6G3S4P8-F1
#
_cell.length_a   1.000
_cell.length_b   1.000
_cell.length_c   1.000
_cell.angle_alpha   90.00
_cell.angle_beta   90.00
_cell.angle_gamma   90.00
#
_symmetry.space_group_name_H-M   'P 1'
#
loop_
_entity.id
_entity.type
_entity.pdbx_description
1 polymer ?
#
loop_
_entity_poly.entity_id
_entity_poly.type
_entity_poly.pdbx_seq_one_letter_code
_entity_poly.pdbx_strand_id
1 'polypeptide(L)' 'MTTAELLDAALVEEATKKSGLIWVRGAAGVERALWHVWHEGAAHVVGDGPGEQPLPDLVDGG' A
#
# COMPACT_ATOMS: atom_id res chain seq x y z
N MET A 1 10.94 7.48 -16.95
CA MET A 1 11.24 6.37 -16.06
C MET A 1 12.47 5.63 -16.53
N THR A 2 13.41 5.38 -15.64
CA THR A 2 14.57 4.51 -15.84
C THR A 2 14.15 3.04 -15.75
N THR A 3 15.02 2.13 -16.19
CA THR A 3 14.80 0.68 -16.03
C THR A 3 14.69 0.27 -14.56
N ALA A 4 15.44 0.94 -13.67
CA ALA A 4 15.37 0.67 -12.23
C ALA A 4 13.99 1.02 -11.66
N GLU A 5 13.47 2.20 -12.00
CA GLU A 5 12.12 2.62 -11.56
C GLU A 5 11.03 1.67 -12.07
N LEU A 6 11.16 1.16 -13.30
CA LEU A 6 10.24 0.15 -13.86
C LEU A 6 10.32 -1.18 -13.09
N LEU A 7 11.53 -1.61 -12.74
CA LEU A 7 11.74 -2.84 -11.97
C LEU A 7 11.17 -2.71 -10.55
N ASP A 8 11.39 -1.57 -9.89
CA ASP A 8 10.87 -1.30 -8.55
C ASP A 8 9.34 -1.36 -8.54
N ALA A 9 8.68 -0.72 -9.52
CA ALA A 9 7.23 -0.77 -9.65
C ALA A 9 6.71 -2.20 -9.89
N ALA A 10 7.36 -2.97 -10.77
CA ALA A 10 7.00 -4.36 -11.03
C ALA A 10 7.16 -5.26 -9.79
N LEU A 11 8.19 -5.01 -8.97
CA LEU A 11 8.39 -5.73 -7.72
C LEU A 11 7.30 -5.42 -6.70
N VAL A 12 6.89 -4.14 -6.58
CA VAL A 12 5.78 -3.74 -5.70
C VAL A 12 4.47 -4.38 -6.15
N GLU A 13 4.18 -4.36 -7.45
CA GLU A 13 3.00 -5.03 -8.03
C GLU A 13 3.00 -6.53 -7.74
N GLU A 14 4.11 -7.23 -8.02
CA GLU A 14 4.18 -8.68 -7.78
C GLU A 14 4.13 -9.04 -6.29
N ALA A 15 4.71 -8.21 -5.41
CA ALA A 15 4.65 -8.42 -3.97
C ALA A 15 3.23 -8.20 -3.42
N THR A 16 2.53 -7.17 -3.87
CA THR A 16 1.15 -6.86 -3.45
C THR A 16 0.12 -7.84 -4.02
N LYS A 17 0.39 -8.52 -5.13
CA LYS A 17 -0.44 -9.66 -5.56
C LYS A 17 -0.29 -10.89 -4.66
N LYS A 18 0.88 -11.07 -4.02
CA LYS A 18 1.24 -12.28 -3.26
C LYS A 18 1.10 -12.14 -1.75
N SER A 19 1.17 -10.92 -1.24
CA SER A 19 0.97 -10.58 0.18
C SER A 19 -0.38 -9.90 0.38
N GLY A 20 -1.02 -10.16 1.53
CA GLY A 20 -2.18 -9.38 1.99
C GLY A 20 -1.81 -8.25 2.96
N LEU A 21 -0.51 -8.07 3.23
CA LEU A 21 0.03 -7.07 4.15
C LEU A 21 1.22 -6.35 3.50
N ILE A 22 1.23 -5.02 3.60
CA ILE A 22 2.33 -4.16 3.16
C ILE A 22 2.73 -3.17 4.24
N TRP A 23 3.98 -2.69 4.18
CA TRP A 23 4.44 -1.58 5.00
C TRP A 23 4.30 -0.28 4.21
N VAL A 24 3.54 0.66 4.78
CA VAL A 24 3.27 1.97 4.18
C VAL A 24 3.79 3.05 5.11
N ARG A 25 4.44 4.06 4.52
CA ARG A 25 4.88 5.27 5.21
C ARG A 25 3.86 6.38 4.96
N GLY A 26 3.15 6.80 6.01
CA GLY A 26 2.20 7.92 5.94
C GLY A 26 2.89 9.29 5.92
N ALA A 27 2.10 10.37 5.83
CA ALA A 27 2.62 11.74 5.78
C ALA A 27 3.45 12.13 7.03
N ALA A 28 3.14 11.53 8.19
CA ALA A 28 3.90 11.69 9.43
C ALA A 28 5.27 10.96 9.42
N GLY A 29 5.60 10.21 8.35
CA GLY A 29 6.88 9.53 8.18
C GLY A 29 7.02 8.19 8.91
N VAL A 30 6.02 7.78 9.70
CA VAL A 30 6.00 6.49 10.40
C VAL A 30 5.59 5.38 9.44
N GLU A 31 6.40 4.30 9.39
CA GLU A 31 6.06 3.07 8.68
C GLU A 31 5.13 2.20 9.52
N ARG A 32 4.08 1.68 8.89
CA ARG A 32 3.15 0.75 9.54
C ARG A 32 2.66 -0.32 8.58
N ALA A 33 2.34 -1.47 9.15
CA ALA A 33 1.75 -2.57 8.41
C ALA A 33 0.26 -2.31 8.14
N LEU A 34 -0.16 -2.42 6.88
CA LEU A 34 -1.54 -2.26 6.44
C LEU A 34 -2.04 -3.51 5.71
N TRP A 35 -3.25 -3.93 6.05
CA TRP A 35 -3.98 -4.95 5.30
C TRP A 35 -4.47 -4.33 3.98
N HIS A 36 -4.32 -5.07 2.89
CA HIS A 36 -4.76 -4.61 1.58
C HIS A 36 -5.26 -5.78 0.73
N VAL A 37 -5.92 -5.43 -0.38
CA VAL A 37 -6.23 -6.34 -1.48
C VAL A 37 -5.65 -5.78 -2.77
N TRP A 38 -5.09 -6.64 -3.62
CA TRP A 38 -4.77 -6.24 -4.99
C TRP A 38 -6.05 -6.29 -5.83
N HIS A 39 -6.46 -5.15 -6.38
CA HIS A 39 -7.67 -5.03 -7.18
C HIS A 39 -7.46 -3.96 -8.25
N GLU A 40 -7.89 -4.24 -9.49
CA GLU A 40 -7.84 -3.28 -10.62
C GLU A 40 -6.50 -2.53 -10.78
N GLY A 41 -5.38 -3.24 -10.60
CA GLY A 41 -4.05 -2.65 -10.79
C GLY A 41 -3.51 -1.85 -9.59
N ALA A 42 -4.16 -1.90 -8.43
CA ALA A 42 -3.71 -1.18 -7.23
C ALA A 42 -3.92 -1.97 -5.93
N ALA A 43 -3.11 -1.65 -4.92
CA ALA A 43 -3.33 -2.08 -3.55
C ALA A 43 -4.42 -1.22 -2.88
N HIS A 44 -5.59 -1.79 -2.66
CA HIS A 44 -6.71 -1.13 -1.99
C HIS A 44 -6.69 -1.44 -0.50
N VAL A 45 -6.88 -0.41 0.32
CA VAL A 45 -7.01 -0.51 1.78
C VAL A 45 -8.43 -0.15 2.20
N VAL A 46 -8.92 -0.79 3.26
CA VAL A 46 -10.23 -0.49 3.88
C VAL A 46 -9.99 -0.37 5.39
N GLY A 47 -10.47 0.71 6.00
CA GLY A 47 -10.24 0.99 7.40
C GLY A 47 -10.96 2.24 7.90
N ASP A 48 -10.60 2.66 9.12
CA ASP A 48 -11.24 3.74 9.89
C ASP A 48 -12.71 3.53 10.30
N GLY A 49 -13.29 2.36 10.02
CA GLY A 49 -14.55 1.94 10.62
C GLY A 49 -14.39 1.32 12.02
N PRO A 50 -15.51 1.11 12.76
CA PRO A 50 -15.48 0.47 14.09
C PRO A 50 -14.88 -0.94 14.05
N GLY A 51 -13.75 -1.13 14.76
CA GLY A 51 -13.03 -2.41 14.80
C GLY A 51 -12.17 -2.69 13.56
N GLU A 52 -12.12 -1.76 12.61
CA GLU A 52 -11.25 -1.84 11.45
C GLU A 52 -9.85 -1.30 11.77
N GLN A 53 -8.92 -1.52 10.85
CA GLN A 53 -7.57 -0.99 11.00
C GLN A 53 -7.61 0.56 10.90
N PRO A 54 -7.00 1.29 11.87
CA PRO A 54 -6.87 2.74 11.76
C PRO A 54 -5.95 3.13 10.60
N LEU A 55 -6.35 4.11 9.81
CA LEU A 55 -5.62 4.61 8.65
C LEU A 55 -5.19 6.09 8.76
N PRO A 56 -4.67 6.56 9.91
CA PRO A 56 -4.30 7.97 10.05
C PRO A 56 -3.20 8.35 9.05
N ASP A 57 -3.24 9.61 8.61
CA ASP A 57 -2.21 10.24 7.80
C ASP A 57 -1.87 9.51 6.49
N LEU A 58 -2.82 8.73 5.93
CA LEU A 58 -2.76 8.33 4.53
C LEU A 58 -3.24 9.47 3.65
N VAL A 59 -2.47 9.71 2.60
CA VAL A 59 -2.87 10.56 1.49
C VAL A 59 -3.33 9.65 0.35
N ASP A 60 -4.22 10.16 -0.51
CA ASP A 60 -4.61 9.44 -1.72
C ASP A 60 -3.37 9.10 -2.56
N GLY A 61 -3.37 7.87 -3.10
CA GLY A 61 -2.22 7.30 -3.82
C GLY A 61 -1.93 7.92 -5.19
N GLY A 62 -2.89 8.66 -5.77
CA GLY A 62 -2.79 9.23 -7.12
C GLY A 62 -3.03 8.21 -8.23
#